data_AF-A0A6M1NW59-F1
#
_entry.id   AF-A0A6M1NW59-F1
#
_cell.length_a   1.000
_cell.length_b   1.000
_cell.length_c   1.000
_cell.angle_alpha   90.00
_cell.angle_beta   90.00
_cell.angle_gamma   90.00
#
_symmetry.space_group_name_H-M   'P 1'
#
loop_
_entity.id
_entity.type
_entity.pdbx_description
1 polymer ?
#
loop_
_entity_poly.entity_id
_entity_poly.type
_entity_poly.pdbx_seq_one_letter_code
_entity_poly.pdbx_strand_id
1 'polypeptide(L)'
;MTKYQEIISTLQNIDAAKAEYLEEEIDIILHKLKFLTEDSFPKAIVLDQEQDFLPLESPILAEKIKIAGGRFITNLAENPDCILIIQRSENLYSQFPSLLNDIAVSNSNAFQNNNIFIIQDSNFNQLDENYLKDTEVLAEIFQPKYFVYGHDGSAWVKFEVQ
;
A
#
# COMPACT_ATOMS: atom_id res chain seq x y z
N MET A 1 15.19 -6.27 -13.66
CA MET A 1 15.08 -4.81 -13.59
C MET A 1 13.80 -4.53 -12.82
N THR A 2 13.82 -3.66 -11.83
CA THR A 2 12.61 -3.33 -11.05
C THR A 2 11.75 -2.33 -11.82
N LYS A 3 10.46 -2.22 -11.49
CA LYS A 3 9.58 -1.26 -12.16
C LYS A 3 10.03 0.18 -11.92
N TYR A 4 10.51 0.48 -10.73
CA TYR A 4 11.18 1.74 -10.39
C TYR A 4 12.29 2.11 -11.37
N GLN A 5 13.20 1.16 -11.67
CA GLN A 5 14.32 1.39 -12.59
C GLN A 5 13.85 1.67 -14.02
N GLU A 6 12.79 1.00 -14.47
CA GLU A 6 12.19 1.23 -15.79
C GLU A 6 11.56 2.63 -15.88
N ILE A 7 10.85 3.06 -14.83
CA ILE A 7 10.23 4.39 -14.74
C ILE A 7 11.31 5.48 -14.75
N ILE A 8 12.36 5.34 -13.93
CA ILE A 8 13.48 6.29 -13.91
C ILE A 8 14.15 6.38 -15.29
N SER A 9 14.47 5.24 -15.90
CA SER A 9 15.12 5.22 -17.22
C SER A 9 14.25 5.88 -18.29
N THR A 10 12.93 5.69 -18.21
CA THR A 10 11.98 6.32 -19.14
C THR A 10 11.89 7.83 -18.90
N LEU A 11 11.74 8.26 -17.64
CA LEU A 11 11.66 9.68 -17.28
C LEU A 11 12.95 10.43 -17.61
N GLN A 12 14.13 9.84 -17.42
CA GLN A 12 15.40 10.49 -17.78
C GLN A 12 15.47 10.92 -19.25
N ASN A 13 14.77 10.20 -20.15
CA ASN A 13 14.71 10.52 -21.57
C ASN A 13 13.62 11.54 -21.94
N ILE A 14 12.60 11.71 -21.09
CA ILE A 14 11.40 12.53 -21.39
C ILE A 14 11.39 13.81 -20.55
N ASP A 15 11.66 13.67 -19.26
CA ASP A 15 11.62 14.71 -18.24
C ASP A 15 12.61 14.36 -17.10
N ALA A 16 13.86 14.78 -17.25
CA ALA A 16 14.92 14.47 -16.29
C ALA A 16 14.65 15.03 -14.88
N ALA A 17 13.94 16.15 -14.78
CA ALA A 17 13.61 16.76 -13.49
C ALA A 17 12.62 15.89 -12.70
N LYS A 18 11.64 15.28 -13.38
CA LYS A 18 10.73 14.30 -12.74
C LYS A 18 11.45 13.03 -12.33
N ALA A 19 12.43 12.58 -13.12
CA ALA A 19 13.23 11.41 -12.75
C ALA A 19 14.03 11.66 -11.46
N GLU A 20 14.71 12.80 -11.38
CA GLU A 20 15.49 13.23 -10.21
C GLU A 20 14.58 13.35 -8.97
N TYR A 21 13.44 14.03 -9.09
CA TYR A 21 12.48 14.15 -8.00
C TYR A 21 11.98 12.78 -7.49
N LEU A 22 11.62 11.87 -8.39
CA LEU A 22 11.15 10.54 -8.02
C LEU A 22 12.26 9.73 -7.33
N GLU A 23 13.50 9.84 -7.80
CA GLU A 23 14.65 9.17 -7.21
C GLU A 23 14.95 9.71 -5.81
N GLU A 24 14.98 11.04 -5.64
CA GLU A 24 15.20 11.69 -4.35
C GLU A 24 14.16 11.28 -3.31
N GLU A 25 12.86 11.30 -3.64
CA GLU A 25 11.81 10.94 -2.69
C GLU A 25 11.85 9.47 -2.28
N ILE A 26 12.13 8.55 -3.22
CA ILE A 26 12.29 7.14 -2.91
C ILE A 26 13.53 6.90 -2.03
N ASP A 27 14.64 7.60 -2.31
CA ASP A 27 15.84 7.53 -1.48
C ASP A 27 15.60 8.06 -0.06
N ILE A 28 14.78 9.10 0.10
CA ILE A 28 14.36 9.59 1.42
C ILE A 28 13.61 8.51 2.20
N ILE A 29 12.67 7.81 1.55
CA ILE A 29 11.91 6.72 2.18
C ILE A 29 12.87 5.61 2.64
N LEU A 30 13.72 5.13 1.74
CA LEU A 30 14.69 4.07 2.05
C LEU A 30 15.66 4.49 3.16
N HIS A 31 16.14 5.74 3.15
CA HIS A 31 17.08 6.24 4.13
C HIS A 31 16.49 6.31 5.54
N LYS A 32 15.23 6.72 5.67
CA LYS A 32 14.52 6.77 6.97
C LYS A 32 14.29 5.36 7.51
N LEU A 33 14.03 4.39 6.63
CA LEU A 33 13.69 3.02 7.00
C LEU A 33 14.91 2.11 7.26
N LYS A 34 16.09 2.42 6.74
CA LYS A 34 17.29 1.55 6.82
C LYS A 34 17.73 1.16 8.24
N PHE A 35 17.28 1.87 9.27
CA PHE A 35 17.60 1.59 10.67
C PHE A 35 16.58 0.69 11.36
N LEU A 36 15.46 0.41 10.71
CA LEU A 36 14.41 -0.47 11.21
C LEU A 36 14.74 -1.92 10.86
N THR A 37 14.32 -2.85 11.72
CA THR A 37 14.48 -4.28 11.46
C THR A 37 13.34 -4.77 10.58
N GLU A 38 13.58 -5.79 9.74
CA GLU A 38 12.52 -6.35 8.89
C GLU A 38 11.31 -6.86 9.68
N ASP A 39 11.51 -7.31 10.93
CA ASP A 39 10.43 -7.74 11.82
C ASP A 39 9.52 -6.60 12.31
N SER A 40 10.00 -5.35 12.23
CA SER A 40 9.20 -4.17 12.55
C SER A 40 8.26 -3.76 11.42
N PHE A 41 8.43 -4.34 10.22
CA PHE A 41 7.57 -4.06 9.08
C PHE A 41 6.30 -4.91 9.13
N PRO A 42 5.11 -4.29 9.01
CA PRO A 42 3.85 -5.02 9.07
C PRO A 42 3.72 -5.96 7.87
N LYS A 43 3.19 -7.17 8.10
CA LYS A 43 2.70 -8.00 7.00
C LYS A 43 1.46 -7.34 6.41
N ALA A 44 1.56 -6.92 5.16
CA ALA A 44 0.55 -6.17 4.46
C ALA A 44 -0.02 -7.01 3.32
N ILE A 45 -1.35 -7.09 3.27
CA ILE A 45 -2.10 -7.65 2.16
C ILE A 45 -2.97 -6.56 1.55
N VAL A 46 -3.13 -6.61 0.22
CA VAL A 46 -3.95 -5.66 -0.52
C VAL A 46 -5.07 -6.42 -1.20
N LEU A 47 -6.31 -6.01 -0.98
CA LEU A 47 -7.50 -6.62 -1.53
C LEU A 47 -8.13 -5.67 -2.54
N ASP A 48 -8.56 -6.20 -3.69
CA ASP A 48 -9.20 -5.39 -4.72
C ASP A 48 -10.72 -5.58 -4.68
N GLN A 49 -11.47 -4.49 -4.49
CA GLN A 49 -12.93 -4.52 -4.43
C GLN A 49 -13.55 -5.06 -5.73
N GLU A 50 -12.98 -4.76 -6.90
CA GLU A 50 -13.53 -5.23 -8.19
C GLU A 50 -13.31 -6.73 -8.41
N GLN A 51 -12.39 -7.33 -7.67
CA GLN A 51 -12.06 -8.76 -7.75
C GLN A 51 -12.61 -9.51 -6.54
N ASP A 52 -13.77 -9.12 -6.02
CA ASP A 52 -14.42 -9.75 -4.86
C ASP A 52 -13.49 -9.85 -3.62
N PHE A 53 -12.67 -8.82 -3.39
CA PHE A 53 -11.66 -8.75 -2.33
C PHE A 53 -10.60 -9.86 -2.40
N LEU A 54 -10.33 -10.41 -3.58
CA LEU A 54 -9.18 -11.27 -3.78
C LEU A 54 -7.86 -10.49 -3.55
N PRO A 55 -6.84 -11.15 -2.97
CA PRO A 55 -5.51 -10.55 -2.84
C PRO A 55 -4.94 -10.13 -4.19
N LEU A 56 -4.50 -8.87 -4.29
CA LEU A 56 -3.92 -8.32 -5.50
C LEU A 56 -2.46 -8.78 -5.63
N GLU A 57 -2.22 -9.79 -6.45
CA GLU A 57 -0.87 -10.29 -6.73
C GLU A 57 -0.21 -9.47 -7.86
N SER A 58 0.70 -8.56 -7.50
CA SER A 58 1.42 -7.74 -8.48
C SER A 58 2.88 -7.56 -8.07
N PRO A 59 3.86 -7.85 -8.95
CA PRO A 59 5.27 -7.58 -8.66
C PRO A 59 5.55 -6.09 -8.40
N ILE A 60 4.83 -5.20 -9.08
CA ILE A 60 4.94 -3.75 -8.92
C ILE A 60 4.42 -3.33 -7.53
N LEU A 61 3.32 -3.93 -7.08
CA LEU A 61 2.80 -3.70 -5.74
C LEU A 61 3.75 -4.22 -4.67
N ALA A 62 4.26 -5.44 -4.84
CA ALA A 62 5.23 -6.04 -3.92
C ALA A 62 6.48 -5.16 -3.75
N GLU A 63 6.95 -4.58 -4.87
CA GLU A 63 8.05 -3.63 -4.88
C GLU A 63 7.72 -2.35 -4.09
N LYS A 64 6.57 -1.71 -4.36
CA LYS A 64 6.14 -0.51 -3.63
C LYS A 64 5.95 -0.75 -2.14
N ILE A 65 5.33 -1.87 -1.75
CA ILE A 65 5.16 -2.24 -0.34
C ILE A 65 6.51 -2.41 0.36
N LYS A 66 7.47 -3.04 -0.32
CA LYS A 66 8.82 -3.21 0.21
C LYS A 66 9.52 -1.86 0.41
N ILE A 67 9.45 -0.96 -0.56
CA ILE A 67 10.03 0.38 -0.44
C ILE A 67 9.39 1.16 0.71
N ALA A 68 8.07 1.08 0.84
CA ALA A 68 7.29 1.74 1.89
C ALA A 68 7.50 1.17 3.31
N GLY A 69 8.29 0.10 3.48
CA GLY A 69 8.55 -0.51 4.79
C GLY A 69 7.45 -1.45 5.27
N GLY A 70 6.82 -2.18 4.34
CA GLY A 70 5.92 -3.29 4.61
C GLY A 70 6.47 -4.64 4.11
N ARG A 71 5.86 -5.74 4.57
CA ARG A 71 6.12 -7.11 4.09
C ARG A 71 4.91 -7.59 3.29
N PHE A 72 5.05 -7.66 1.97
CA PHE A 72 3.95 -8.09 1.11
C PHE A 72 3.65 -9.58 1.29
N ILE A 73 2.37 -9.88 1.53
CA ILE A 73 1.82 -11.24 1.55
C ILE A 73 0.63 -11.31 0.59
N THR A 74 0.36 -12.48 0.03
CA THR A 74 -0.78 -12.72 -0.86
C THR A 74 -1.80 -13.69 -0.29
N ASN A 75 -1.56 -14.20 0.92
CA ASN A 75 -2.44 -15.14 1.57
C ASN A 75 -2.87 -14.64 2.96
N LEU A 76 -4.19 -14.45 3.15
CA LEU A 76 -4.77 -14.04 4.44
C LEU A 76 -4.43 -15.00 5.59
N ALA A 77 -4.16 -16.28 5.29
CA ALA A 77 -3.76 -17.28 6.28
C ALA A 77 -2.37 -17.00 6.90
N GLU A 78 -1.56 -16.14 6.31
CA GLU A 78 -0.27 -15.71 6.86
C GLU A 78 -0.41 -14.70 8.00
N ASN A 79 -1.65 -14.42 8.44
CA ASN A 79 -1.98 -13.52 9.54
C ASN A 79 -1.47 -12.08 9.29
N PRO A 80 -2.11 -11.30 8.39
CA PRO A 80 -1.71 -9.91 8.11
C PRO A 80 -1.74 -9.05 9.37
N ASP A 81 -0.78 -8.14 9.48
CA ASP A 81 -0.76 -7.06 10.47
C ASP A 81 -1.48 -5.80 9.96
N CYS A 82 -1.63 -5.69 8.64
CA CYS A 82 -2.31 -4.61 7.93
C CYS A 82 -3.10 -5.17 6.72
N ILE A 83 -4.37 -4.79 6.59
CA ILE A 83 -5.20 -5.07 5.42
C ILE A 83 -5.50 -3.75 4.70
N LEU A 84 -5.12 -3.65 3.44
CA LEU A 84 -5.41 -2.52 2.56
C LEU A 84 -6.49 -2.93 1.58
N ILE A 85 -7.48 -2.09 1.37
CA ILE A 85 -8.61 -2.36 0.49
C ILE A 85 -8.69 -1.27 -0.55
N ILE A 86 -8.51 -1.62 -1.82
CA ILE A 86 -8.62 -0.65 -2.90
C ILE A 86 -10.10 -0.43 -3.21
N GLN A 87 -10.58 0.78 -2.95
CA GLN A 87 -11.93 1.18 -3.32
C GLN A 87 -11.97 1.50 -4.82
N ARG A 88 -12.72 0.69 -5.56
CA ARG A 88 -12.98 0.88 -6.99
C ARG A 88 -14.38 1.44 -7.25
N SER A 89 -15.29 1.34 -6.28
CA SER A 89 -16.64 1.90 -6.40
C SER A 89 -17.22 2.37 -5.05
N GLU A 90 -18.27 3.20 -5.12
CA GLU A 90 -18.95 3.77 -3.96
C GLU A 90 -19.68 2.75 -3.06
N ASN A 91 -19.89 1.51 -3.54
CA ASN A 91 -20.66 0.50 -2.81
C ASN A 91 -19.84 -0.29 -1.77
N LEU A 92 -18.58 0.09 -1.53
CA LEU A 92 -17.65 -0.65 -0.67
C LEU A 92 -18.25 -1.00 0.70
N TYR A 93 -18.89 -0.03 1.36
CA TYR A 93 -19.49 -0.22 2.68
C TYR A 93 -20.62 -1.25 2.71
N SER A 94 -21.30 -1.48 1.59
CA SER A 94 -22.32 -2.53 1.49
C SER A 94 -21.72 -3.94 1.39
N GLN A 95 -20.46 -4.04 0.96
CA GLN A 95 -19.73 -5.29 0.75
C GLN A 95 -18.79 -5.64 1.92
N PHE A 96 -18.46 -4.67 2.78
CA PHE A 96 -17.64 -4.90 3.96
C PHE A 96 -18.16 -5.98 4.92
N PRO A 97 -19.46 -6.07 5.23
CA PRO A 97 -19.94 -7.12 6.11
C PRO A 97 -19.54 -8.53 5.63
N SER A 98 -19.52 -8.81 4.32
CA SER A 98 -19.06 -10.12 3.83
C SER A 98 -17.57 -10.33 4.02
N LEU A 99 -16.74 -9.30 3.80
CA LEU A 99 -15.29 -9.39 4.00
C LEU A 99 -14.94 -9.57 5.48
N LEU A 100 -15.56 -8.79 6.37
CA LEU A 100 -15.27 -8.82 7.80
C LEU A 100 -15.76 -10.12 8.48
N ASN A 101 -16.72 -10.81 7.86
CA ASN A 101 -17.17 -12.14 8.29
C ASN A 101 -16.26 -13.29 7.80
N ASP A 102 -15.28 -13.01 6.94
CA ASP A 102 -14.26 -13.99 6.57
C ASP A 102 -13.42 -14.35 7.80
N ILE A 103 -13.31 -15.64 8.11
CA ILE A 103 -12.61 -16.15 9.29
C ILE A 103 -11.12 -15.76 9.28
N ALA A 104 -10.47 -15.74 8.12
CA ALA A 104 -9.07 -15.35 8.00
C ALA A 104 -8.89 -13.85 8.25
N VAL A 105 -9.86 -13.02 7.84
CA VAL A 105 -9.86 -11.58 8.15
C VAL A 105 -10.13 -11.35 9.63
N SER A 106 -11.22 -11.90 10.18
CA SER A 106 -11.64 -11.64 11.56
C SER A 106 -10.61 -12.10 12.60
N ASN A 107 -9.87 -13.18 12.30
CA ASN A 107 -8.82 -13.72 13.18
C ASN A 107 -7.45 -13.08 12.95
N SER A 108 -7.30 -12.19 11.96
CA SER A 108 -6.02 -11.58 11.66
C SER A 108 -5.61 -10.53 12.71
N ASN A 109 -4.30 -10.30 12.86
CA ASN A 109 -3.76 -9.20 13.65
C ASN A 109 -4.29 -7.85 13.13
N ALA A 110 -4.48 -7.71 11.82
CA ALA A 110 -5.01 -6.51 11.21
C ALA A 110 -6.40 -6.15 11.76
N PHE A 111 -7.32 -7.10 11.79
CA PHE A 111 -8.66 -6.88 12.34
C PHE A 111 -8.63 -6.58 13.84
N GLN A 112 -7.89 -7.38 14.62
CA GLN A 112 -7.83 -7.23 16.07
C GLN A 112 -7.20 -5.90 16.53
N ASN A 113 -6.31 -5.32 15.72
CA ASN A 113 -5.64 -4.04 16.01
C ASN A 113 -6.25 -2.86 15.24
N ASN A 114 -7.40 -3.03 14.59
CA ASN A 114 -8.04 -2.04 13.73
C ASN A 114 -7.13 -1.52 12.59
N ASN A 115 -6.21 -2.32 12.08
CA ASN A 115 -5.32 -1.96 10.97
C ASN A 115 -5.93 -2.39 9.63
N ILE A 116 -7.15 -1.93 9.38
CA ILE A 116 -7.82 -2.06 8.09
C ILE A 116 -7.89 -0.66 7.48
N PHE A 117 -7.42 -0.52 6.25
CA PHE A 117 -7.31 0.77 5.56
C PHE A 117 -7.97 0.69 4.20
N ILE A 118 -8.62 1.77 3.80
CA ILE A 118 -9.28 1.91 2.51
C ILE A 118 -8.45 2.87 1.69
N ILE A 119 -7.97 2.43 0.54
CA ILE A 119 -7.35 3.29 -0.46
C ILE A 119 -8.48 3.86 -1.34
N GLN A 120 -8.63 5.19 -1.34
CA GLN A 120 -9.66 5.93 -2.05
C GLN A 120 -9.20 6.41 -3.44
N ASP A 121 -8.11 5.84 -3.95
CA ASP A 121 -7.61 6.08 -5.30
C ASP A 121 -7.95 4.89 -6.21
N SER A 122 -8.90 5.08 -7.12
CA SER A 122 -9.34 4.04 -8.06
C SER A 122 -8.29 3.66 -9.09
N ASN A 123 -7.19 4.41 -9.21
CA ASN A 123 -6.06 4.09 -10.10
C ASN A 123 -4.84 3.55 -9.33
N PHE A 124 -4.99 3.27 -8.03
CA PHE A 124 -3.91 2.73 -7.22
C PHE A 124 -3.35 1.45 -7.84
N ASN A 125 -2.03 1.42 -8.00
CA ASN A 125 -1.28 0.34 -8.63
C ASN A 125 -1.64 0.05 -10.10
N GLN A 126 -2.14 1.03 -10.86
CA GLN A 126 -2.45 0.88 -12.29
C GLN A 126 -1.57 1.73 -13.21
N LEU A 127 -1.11 2.90 -12.76
CA LEU A 127 -0.39 3.87 -13.60
C LEU A 127 1.03 4.12 -13.09
N ASP A 128 2.00 4.14 -14.00
CA ASP A 128 3.40 4.40 -13.68
C ASP A 128 3.63 5.81 -13.12
N GLU A 129 2.85 6.80 -13.59
CA GLU A 129 2.89 8.17 -13.08
C GLU A 129 2.49 8.30 -11.61
N ASN A 130 1.70 7.33 -11.10
CA ASN A 130 1.29 7.27 -9.70
C ASN A 130 2.26 6.47 -8.84
N TYR A 131 3.36 5.93 -9.39
CA TYR A 131 4.26 5.04 -8.65
C TYR A 131 4.75 5.67 -7.34
N LEU A 132 5.20 6.93 -7.39
CA LEU A 132 5.66 7.65 -6.20
C LEU A 132 4.52 7.88 -5.21
N LYS A 133 3.39 8.44 -5.66
CA LYS A 133 2.21 8.70 -4.83
C LYS A 133 1.71 7.44 -4.13
N ASP A 134 1.58 6.34 -4.87
CA ASP A 134 1.17 5.04 -4.31
C ASP A 134 2.15 4.57 -3.22
N THR A 135 3.45 4.78 -3.43
CA THR A 135 4.50 4.41 -2.47
C THR A 135 4.46 5.27 -1.22
N GLU A 136 4.24 6.59 -1.36
CA GLU A 136 4.04 7.52 -0.25
C GLU A 136 2.82 7.15 0.59
N VAL A 137 1.68 6.85 -0.05
CA VAL A 137 0.45 6.38 0.62
C VAL A 137 0.75 5.14 1.46
N LEU A 138 1.45 4.15 0.91
CA LEU A 138 1.85 2.96 1.65
C LEU A 138 2.80 3.30 2.81
N ALA A 139 3.76 4.21 2.60
CA ALA A 139 4.74 4.60 3.61
C ALA A 139 4.08 5.32 4.79
N GLU A 140 3.10 6.19 4.54
CA GLU A 140 2.28 6.80 5.59
C GLU A 140 1.52 5.75 6.40
N ILE A 141 0.88 4.79 5.73
CA ILE A 141 0.07 3.75 6.40
C ILE A 141 0.95 2.83 7.24
N PHE A 142 2.07 2.36 6.69
CA PHE A 142 2.94 1.41 7.37
C PHE A 142 3.79 2.05 8.45
N GLN A 143 4.24 3.30 8.23
CA GLN A 143 5.26 3.95 9.04
C GLN A 143 4.86 5.41 9.38
N PRO A 144 3.67 5.63 9.98
CA PRO A 144 3.10 6.97 10.22
C PRO A 144 3.93 7.86 11.17
N LYS A 145 4.85 7.25 11.92
CA LYS A 145 5.80 8.00 12.78
C LYS A 145 6.91 8.69 11.98
N TYR A 146 7.18 8.23 10.76
CA TYR A 146 8.31 8.67 9.93
C TYR A 146 7.88 9.46 8.70
N PHE A 147 6.66 9.21 8.21
CA PHE A 147 6.12 9.76 6.97
C PHE A 147 4.77 10.43 7.21
N VAL A 148 4.68 11.68 6.78
CA VAL A 148 3.48 12.51 6.76
C VAL A 148 3.54 13.36 5.49
N TYR A 149 2.99 12.83 4.41
CA TYR A 149 2.82 13.42 3.08
C TYR A 149 1.45 14.12 2.93
N GLY A 150 0.49 13.85 3.83
CA GLY A 150 -0.84 14.46 3.83
C GLY A 150 -1.89 13.68 3.03
N HIS A 151 -1.68 12.38 2.78
CA HIS A 151 -2.64 11.57 2.02
C HIS A 151 -3.79 10.99 2.87
N ASP A 152 -3.68 11.05 4.20
CA ASP A 152 -4.76 10.69 5.15
C ASP A 152 -6.02 11.54 4.90
N GLY A 153 -7.16 10.89 4.72
CA GLY A 153 -8.45 11.51 4.41
C GLY A 153 -8.64 11.92 2.94
N SER A 154 -7.62 11.79 2.09
CA SER A 154 -7.69 12.16 0.68
C SER A 154 -7.41 11.00 -0.29
N ALA A 155 -6.36 10.21 -0.04
CA ALA A 155 -6.02 9.02 -0.81
C ALA A 155 -6.25 7.73 -0.03
N TRP A 156 -6.31 7.79 1.30
CA TRP A 156 -6.64 6.65 2.13
C TRP A 156 -7.35 7.07 3.42
N VAL A 157 -8.11 6.15 4.02
CA VAL A 157 -8.72 6.31 5.34
C VAL A 157 -8.58 5.03 6.15
N LYS A 158 -8.51 5.16 7.48
CA LYS A 158 -8.56 4.01 8.38
C LYS A 158 -10.02 3.58 8.62
N PHE A 159 -10.30 2.29 8.48
CA PHE A 159 -11.60 1.72 8.82
C PHE A 159 -11.59 1.19 10.25
N GLU A 160 -12.49 1.72 11.08
CA GLU A 160 -12.66 1.26 12.46
C GLU A 160 -13.72 0.17 12.53
N VAL A 161 -13.31 -1.03 12.95
CA VAL A 161 -14.24 -2.11 13.26
C VAL A 161 -14.84 -1.83 14.64
N GLN A 162 -16.16 -1.69 14.72
CA GLN A 162 -16.91 -1.52 15.97
C GLN A 162 -17.59 -2.82 16.40
#